data_AF-A0A554QZA5-F1
#
_entry.id   AF-A0A554QZA5-F1
#
_cell.length_a   1.000
_cell.length_b   1.000
_cell.length_c   1.000
_cell.angle_alpha   90.00
_cell.angle_beta   90.00
_cell.angle_gamma   90.00
#
_symmetry.space_group_name_H-M   'P 1'
#
loop_
_entity.id
_entity.type
_entity.pdbx_description
1 polymer ?
#
loop_
_entity_poly.entity_id
_entity_poly.type
_entity_poly.pdbx_seq_one_letter_code
_entity_poly.pdbx_strand_id
1 'polypeptide(L)'
;MEGFWEFFWFMFVCLAFVAYLSVLFSIITDLFRDHEMSGWVKAVWIIFLFVIPFLSAMIYVIVRNDGMTQRSMAAAHRRMNAQGVYVRDDGGQSSAQQISAAKGLLDSGAINEEEFRALKAKTIMQ
;
A
#
# COMPACT_ATOMS: atom_id res chain seq x y z
N MET A 1 24.48 -23.62 43.91
CA MET A 1 24.43 -23.33 42.46
C MET A 1 23.14 -22.59 42.05
N GLU A 2 22.31 -22.14 42.99
CA GLU A 2 21.04 -21.47 42.64
C GLU A 2 21.21 -19.99 42.25
N GLY A 3 22.15 -19.26 42.88
CA GLY A 3 22.33 -17.83 42.63
C GLY A 3 22.76 -17.43 41.21
N PHE A 4 23.47 -18.31 40.48
CA PHE A 4 23.81 -18.02 39.08
C PHE A 4 22.56 -18.04 38.18
N TRP A 5 21.69 -19.03 38.39
CA TRP A 5 20.46 -19.17 37.62
C TRP A 5 19.44 -18.08 37.97
N GLU A 6 19.33 -17.72 39.25
CA GLU A 6 18.52 -16.58 39.69
C GLU A 6 19.02 -15.25 39.12
N PHE A 7 20.34 -15.01 39.12
CA PHE A 7 20.92 -13.81 38.52
C PHE A 7 20.70 -13.74 37.01
N PHE A 8 20.88 -14.87 36.31
CA PHE A 8 20.61 -14.96 34.88
C PHE A 8 19.14 -14.70 34.56
N TRP A 9 18.22 -15.31 35.33
CA TRP A 9 16.78 -15.09 35.18
C TRP A 9 16.40 -13.65 35.49
N PHE A 10 16.96 -13.05 36.55
CA PHE A 10 16.76 -11.65 36.88
C PHE A 10 17.18 -10.73 35.73
N MET A 11 18.35 -10.97 35.13
CA MET A 11 18.81 -10.21 33.95
C MET A 11 17.85 -10.37 32.77
N PHE A 12 17.36 -11.58 32.51
CA PHE A 12 16.37 -11.83 31.46
C PHE A 12 15.05 -11.10 31.71
N VAL A 13 14.53 -11.15 32.94
CA VAL A 13 13.32 -10.42 33.34
C VAL A 13 13.53 -8.92 33.23
N CYS A 14 14.69 -8.39 33.63
CA CYS A 14 15.02 -6.97 33.48
C CYS A 14 15.05 -6.56 32.00
N LEU A 15 15.64 -7.37 31.13
CA LEU A 15 15.65 -7.13 29.68
C LEU A 15 14.23 -7.18 29.10
N ALA A 16 13.43 -8.18 29.48
CA ALA A 16 12.04 -8.29 29.09
C ALA A 16 11.21 -7.09 29.58
N PHE A 17 11.49 -6.59 30.79
CA PHE A 17 10.85 -5.41 31.35
C PHE A 17 11.22 -4.13 30.59
N VAL A 18 12.49 -3.93 30.25
CA VAL A 18 12.94 -2.80 29.42
C VAL A 18 12.34 -2.89 28.01
N ALA A 19 12.29 -4.08 27.41
CA ALA A 19 11.63 -4.29 26.13
C ALA A 19 10.12 -3.98 26.22
N TYR A 20 9.45 -4.42 27.28
CA TYR A 20 8.06 -4.11 27.56
C TYR A 20 7.82 -2.59 27.65
N LEU A 21 8.63 -1.87 28.44
CA LEU A 21 8.55 -0.42 28.54
C LEU A 21 8.83 0.26 27.18
N SER A 22 9.79 -0.24 26.41
CA SER A 22 10.09 0.29 25.06
C SER A 22 8.90 0.16 24.12
N VAL A 23 8.20 -0.99 24.14
CA VAL A 23 6.97 -1.21 23.36
C VAL A 23 5.84 -0.31 23.87
N LEU A 24 5.68 -0.18 25.18
CA LEU A 24 4.69 0.70 25.80
C LEU A 24 4.89 2.16 25.34
N PHE A 25 6.12 2.68 25.46
CA PHE A 25 6.45 4.03 24.98
C PHE A 25 6.26 4.19 23.48
N SER A 26 6.58 3.17 22.69
CA SER A 26 6.33 3.18 21.24
C SER A 26 4.84 3.33 20.92
N ILE A 27 3.97 2.53 21.57
CA ILE A 27 2.52 2.59 21.40
C ILE A 27 1.98 3.95 21.85
N ILE A 28 2.46 4.46 22.99
CA ILE A 28 2.08 5.80 23.47
C ILE A 28 2.48 6.88 22.46
N THR A 29 3.73 6.84 21.94
CA THR A 29 4.22 7.82 20.96
C THR A 29 3.43 7.75 19.67
N ASP A 30 3.10 6.54 19.20
CA ASP A 30 2.23 6.32 18.04
C ASP A 30 0.83 6.90 18.26
N LEU A 31 0.24 6.62 19.42
CA LEU A 31 -1.06 7.14 19.83
C LEU A 31 -1.07 8.68 19.88
N PHE A 32 0.00 9.31 20.34
CA PHE A 32 0.14 10.77 20.34
C PHE A 32 0.37 11.35 18.94
N ARG A 33 1.10 10.66 18.06
CA ARG A 33 1.34 11.05 16.65
C ARG A 33 0.07 11.09 15.81
N ASP A 34 -0.99 10.41 16.23
CA ASP A 34 -2.28 10.49 15.55
C ASP A 34 -3.02 11.78 15.97
N HIS A 35 -2.90 12.82 15.15
CA HIS A 35 -3.54 14.12 15.37
C HIS A 35 -5.05 14.11 15.09
N GLU A 36 -5.57 13.08 14.43
CA GLU A 36 -7.01 12.97 14.11
C GLU A 36 -7.80 12.29 15.23
N MET A 37 -7.12 11.56 16.12
CA MET A 37 -7.73 10.98 17.32
C MET A 37 -8.01 12.03 18.41
N SER A 38 -9.26 12.04 18.88
CA SER A 38 -9.69 12.76 20.08
C SER A 38 -8.81 12.41 21.30
N GLY A 39 -8.38 13.43 22.05
CA GLY A 39 -7.55 13.26 23.24
C GLY A 39 -8.17 12.40 24.34
N TRP A 40 -9.50 12.32 24.39
CA TRP A 40 -10.23 11.45 25.33
C TRP A 40 -10.03 9.96 25.01
N VAL A 41 -10.01 9.62 23.72
CA VAL A 41 -9.75 8.24 23.28
C VAL A 41 -8.31 7.84 23.59
N LYS A 42 -7.35 8.78 23.50
CA LYS A 42 -5.96 8.54 23.89
C LYS A 42 -5.83 8.21 25.38
N ALA A 43 -6.55 8.93 26.24
CA ALA A 43 -6.51 8.69 27.69
C ALA A 43 -7.05 7.31 28.07
N VAL A 44 -8.16 6.88 27.46
CA VAL A 44 -8.72 5.53 27.68
C VAL A 44 -7.73 4.44 27.27
N TRP A 45 -7.06 4.60 26.12
CA TRP A 45 -6.05 3.66 25.65
C TRP A 45 -4.87 3.49 26.61
N ILE A 46 -4.39 4.59 27.20
CA ILE A 46 -3.29 4.56 28.18
C ILE A 46 -3.70 3.79 29.44
N ILE A 47 -4.92 3.97 29.93
CA ILE A 47 -5.44 3.25 31.10
C ILE A 47 -5.53 1.75 30.79
N PHE A 48 -6.08 1.38 29.63
CA PHE A 48 -6.20 -0.01 29.21
C PHE A 48 -4.83 -0.71 29.08
N LEU A 49 -3.84 -0.03 28.51
CA LEU A 49 -2.45 -0.52 28.41
C LEU A 49 -1.84 -0.87 29.78
N PHE A 50 -2.20 -0.15 30.84
CA PHE A 50 -1.69 -0.40 32.19
C PHE A 50 -2.40 -1.55 32.90
N VAL A 51 -3.72 -1.68 32.72
CA VAL A 51 -4.54 -2.67 33.44
C VAL A 51 -4.51 -4.03 32.75
N ILE A 52 -4.53 -4.05 31.41
CA ILE A 52 -4.61 -5.29 30.63
C ILE A 52 -3.71 -5.17 29.38
N PRO A 53 -2.37 -5.19 29.52
CA PRO A 53 -1.45 -4.87 28.42
C PRO A 53 -1.62 -5.77 27.20
N PHE A 54 -1.80 -7.08 27.41
CA PHE A 54 -1.93 -8.04 26.31
C PHE A 54 -3.23 -7.88 25.52
N LEU A 55 -4.36 -7.73 26.24
CA LEU A 55 -5.67 -7.54 25.60
C LEU A 55 -5.77 -6.18 24.93
N SER A 56 -5.17 -5.15 25.52
CA SER A 56 -5.13 -3.80 24.97
C SER A 56 -4.31 -3.74 23.70
N ALA A 57 -3.13 -4.37 23.66
CA ALA A 57 -2.34 -4.48 22.44
C ALA A 57 -3.14 -5.16 21.30
N MET A 58 -3.91 -6.21 21.62
CA MET A 58 -4.74 -6.90 20.63
C MET A 58 -5.87 -6.02 20.09
N ILE A 59 -6.60 -5.33 20.96
CA ILE A 59 -7.67 -4.40 20.54
C ILE A 59 -7.06 -3.23 19.75
N TYR A 60 -5.87 -2.75 20.12
CA TYR A 60 -5.21 -1.61 19.47
C TYR A 60 -4.90 -1.93 18.01
N VAL A 61 -4.33 -3.12 17.75
CA VAL A 61 -4.04 -3.57 16.38
C VAL A 61 -5.31 -3.71 15.56
N ILE A 62 -6.41 -4.19 16.15
CA ILE A 62 -7.70 -4.34 15.46
C ILE A 62 -8.29 -2.97 15.10
N VAL A 63 -8.34 -2.05 16.08
CA VAL A 63 -8.90 -0.70 15.90
C VAL A 63 -8.04 0.15 14.98
N ARG A 64 -6.71 -0.05 15.00
CA ARG A 64 -5.74 0.77 14.26
C ARG A 64 -5.21 0.10 12.97
N ASN A 65 -5.87 -0.97 12.51
CA ASN A 65 -5.63 -1.55 11.19
C ASN A 65 -5.98 -0.59 10.02
N ASP A 66 -6.61 0.55 10.34
CA ASP A 66 -7.25 1.45 9.38
C ASP A 66 -6.31 2.20 8.41
N GLY A 67 -4.99 2.03 8.53
CA GLY A 67 -4.04 2.68 7.61
C GLY A 67 -3.67 1.86 6.37
N MET A 68 -3.68 0.53 6.44
CA MET A 68 -3.03 -0.30 5.42
C MET A 68 -3.93 -0.53 4.20
N THR A 69 -5.24 -0.69 4.38
CA THR A 69 -6.16 -0.97 3.27
C THR A 69 -6.39 0.26 2.39
N GLN A 70 -6.59 1.44 2.98
CA GLN A 70 -6.73 2.68 2.20
C GLN A 70 -5.40 3.13 1.55
N ARG A 71 -4.27 3.01 2.23
CA ARG A 71 -2.96 3.39 1.65
C ARG A 71 -2.47 2.38 0.62
N SER A 72 -2.78 1.09 0.76
CA SER A 72 -2.45 0.10 -0.28
C SER A 72 -3.28 0.33 -1.54
N MET A 73 -4.56 0.71 -1.43
CA MET A 73 -5.37 1.13 -2.58
C MET A 73 -4.86 2.45 -3.18
N ALA A 74 -4.53 3.46 -2.38
CA ALA A 74 -3.97 4.72 -2.87
C ALA A 74 -2.55 4.55 -3.46
N ALA A 75 -1.73 3.68 -2.90
CA ALA A 75 -0.41 3.33 -3.42
C ALA A 75 -0.51 2.42 -4.64
N ALA A 76 -1.52 1.55 -4.75
CA ALA A 76 -1.82 0.78 -5.94
C ALA A 76 -2.29 1.71 -7.08
N HIS A 77 -3.15 2.70 -6.78
CA HIS A 77 -3.50 3.75 -7.75
C HIS A 77 -2.31 4.62 -8.14
N ARG A 78 -1.44 5.02 -7.19
CA ARG A 78 -0.21 5.76 -7.52
C ARG A 78 0.81 4.90 -8.26
N ARG A 79 0.89 3.59 -8.02
CA ARG A 79 1.74 2.65 -8.76
C ARG A 79 1.19 2.37 -10.16
N MET A 80 -0.13 2.26 -10.33
CA MET A 80 -0.77 2.24 -11.65
C MET A 80 -0.49 3.53 -12.44
N ASN A 81 -0.59 4.68 -11.79
CA ASN A 81 -0.28 5.97 -12.43
C ASN A 81 1.22 6.17 -12.67
N ALA A 82 2.11 5.63 -11.83
CA ALA A 82 3.56 5.72 -12.00
C ALA A 82 4.13 4.66 -12.96
N GLN A 83 3.48 3.49 -13.09
CA GLN A 83 3.84 2.45 -14.08
C GLN A 83 3.26 2.74 -15.47
N GLY A 84 2.16 3.49 -15.56
CA GLY A 84 1.65 4.01 -16.84
C GLY A 84 2.56 5.05 -17.51
N VAL A 85 3.55 5.60 -16.80
CA VAL A 85 4.49 6.61 -17.32
C VAL A 85 5.83 6.00 -17.77
N TYR A 86 6.02 4.69 -17.61
CA TYR A 86 7.21 3.97 -18.08
C TYR A 86 6.93 2.94 -19.19
N VAL A 87 5.74 2.95 -19.78
CA VAL A 87 5.67 2.64 -21.21
C VAL A 87 6.20 3.88 -21.88
N ARG A 88 7.51 3.84 -22.18
CA ARG A 88 8.03 4.58 -23.32
C ARG A 88 7.11 4.22 -24.48
N ASP A 89 6.18 5.12 -24.75
CA ASP A 89 5.56 5.30 -26.04
C ASP A 89 6.70 5.70 -26.98
N ASP A 90 7.43 4.70 -27.45
CA ASP A 90 8.26 4.77 -28.63
C ASP A 90 7.35 4.84 -29.87
N GLY A 91 6.48 5.86 -29.91
CA GLY A 91 6.02 6.54 -31.12
C GLY A 91 5.45 5.69 -32.24
N GLY A 92 4.97 4.48 -31.97
CA GLY A 92 4.39 3.59 -32.95
C GLY A 92 3.06 3.08 -32.44
N GLN A 93 1.95 3.68 -32.89
CA GLN A 93 0.64 3.05 -32.71
C GLN A 93 0.73 1.59 -33.16
N SER A 94 0.25 0.65 -32.32
CA SER A 94 0.36 -0.76 -32.67
C SER A 94 -0.33 -1.01 -34.01
N SER A 95 0.22 -1.90 -34.83
CA SER A 95 -0.33 -2.20 -36.17
C SER A 95 -1.83 -2.55 -36.10
N ALA A 96 -2.28 -3.16 -34.99
CA ALA A 96 -3.68 -3.45 -34.73
C ALA A 96 -4.54 -2.18 -34.50
N GLN A 97 -4.03 -1.19 -33.78
CA GLN A 97 -4.71 0.09 -33.57
C GLN A 97 -4.84 0.90 -34.87
N GLN A 98 -3.79 0.93 -35.69
CA GLN A 98 -3.81 1.61 -36.99
C GLN A 98 -4.83 0.96 -37.95
N ILE A 99 -4.91 -0.37 -37.98
CA ILE A 99 -5.91 -1.11 -38.77
C ILE A 99 -7.33 -0.84 -38.25
N SER A 100 -7.51 -0.76 -36.94
CA SER A 100 -8.80 -0.43 -36.33
C SER A 100 -9.25 1.00 -36.67
N ALA A 101 -8.34 1.97 -36.67
CA ALA A 101 -8.62 3.35 -37.06
C ALA A 101 -8.98 3.44 -38.55
N ALA A 102 -8.23 2.75 -39.42
CA ALA A 102 -8.52 2.69 -40.85
C ALA A 102 -9.88 2.04 -41.14
N LYS A 103 -10.29 1.03 -40.34
CA LYS A 103 -11.63 0.44 -40.45
C LYS A 103 -12.72 1.45 -40.09
N GLY A 104 -12.50 2.28 -39.06
CA GLY A 104 -13.43 3.36 -38.72
C GLY A 104 -13.63 4.36 -39.85
N LEU A 105 -12.57 4.68 -40.60
CA LEU A 105 -12.65 5.56 -41.77
C LEU A 105 -13.42 4.93 -42.94
N LEU A 106 -13.28 3.61 -43.13
CA LEU A 106 -14.05 2.88 -44.13
C LEU A 106 -15.53 2.84 -43.75
N ASP A 107 -15.83 2.53 -42.49
CA ASP A 107 -17.20 2.44 -41.97
C ASP A 107 -17.88 3.84 -41.97
N SER A 108 -17.11 4.93 -41.87
CA SER A 108 -17.61 6.30 -42.03
C SER A 108 -17.72 6.76 -43.49
N GLY A 109 -17.31 5.93 -44.45
CA GLY A 109 -17.26 6.27 -45.87
C GLY A 109 -16.23 7.34 -46.25
N ALA A 110 -15.27 7.65 -45.36
CA ALA A 110 -14.20 8.61 -45.61
C ALA A 110 -13.12 8.06 -46.54
N ILE A 111 -12.98 6.73 -46.57
CA ILE A 111 -12.12 5.99 -47.51
C ILE A 111 -12.90 4.83 -48.12
N ASN A 112 -12.46 4.34 -49.26
CA ASN A 112 -13.03 3.16 -49.90
C ASN A 112 -12.27 1.86 -49.55
N GLU A 113 -12.83 0.72 -49.94
CA GLU A 113 -12.28 -0.61 -49.62
C GLU A 113 -10.88 -0.83 -50.23
N GLU A 114 -10.56 -0.21 -51.37
CA GLU A 114 -9.23 -0.31 -51.98
C GLU A 114 -8.18 0.45 -51.17
N GLU A 115 -8.52 1.65 -50.71
CA GLU A 115 -7.67 2.49 -49.86
C GLU A 115 -7.45 1.86 -48.49
N PHE A 116 -8.48 1.25 -47.90
CA PHE A 116 -8.36 0.52 -46.65
C PHE A 116 -7.39 -0.67 -46.76
N ARG A 117 -7.48 -1.45 -47.85
CA ARG A 117 -6.58 -2.58 -48.08
C ARG A 117 -5.13 -2.13 -48.29
N ALA A 118 -4.90 -1.01 -48.98
CA ALA A 118 -3.57 -0.44 -49.16
C ALA A 118 -2.95 0.01 -47.82
N LEU A 119 -3.74 0.66 -46.95
CA LEU A 119 -3.33 1.05 -45.60
C LEU A 119 -3.00 -0.17 -44.74
N LYS A 120 -3.86 -1.19 -44.73
CA LYS A 120 -3.63 -2.43 -43.99
C LYS A 120 -2.35 -3.15 -44.44
N ALA A 121 -2.10 -3.24 -45.75
CA ALA A 121 -0.90 -3.87 -46.29
C ALA A 121 0.37 -3.12 -45.89
N LYS A 122 0.35 -1.78 -45.95
CA LYS A 122 1.47 -0.92 -45.54
C LYS A 122 1.79 -1.06 -44.05
N THR A 123 0.77 -1.17 -43.20
CA THR A 123 0.91 -1.32 -41.75
C THR A 123 1.38 -2.71 -41.32
N ILE A 124 1.12 -3.77 -42.10
CA ILE A 124 1.59 -5.15 -41.83
C ILE A 124 3.01 -5.39 -42.35
N MET A 125 3.45 -4.65 -43.37
CA MET A 125 4.81 -4.75 -43.94
C MET A 125 5.88 -3.96 -43.18
N GLN A 126 5.49 -3.17 -42.17
CA GLN A 126 6.38 -2.38 -41.32
C GLN A 126 6.74 -3.15 -40.04
#